data_AF-A0A120IDS3-F1
#
_entry.id   AF-A0A120IDS3-F1
#
_cell.length_a   1.000
_cell.length_b   1.000
_cell.length_c   1.000
_cell.angle_alpha   90.00
_cell.angle_beta   90.00
_cell.angle_gamma   90.00
#
_symmetry.space_group_name_H-M   'P 1'
#
loop_
_entity.id
_entity.type
_entity.pdbx_description
1 polymer ?
#
loop_
_entity_poly.entity_id
_entity_poly.type
_entity_poly.pdbx_seq_one_letter_code
_entity_poly.pdbx_strand_id
1 'polypeptide(L)'
;MNHLMTIVILTIVGALIGWITNIFAIKLLFRPLHPIKIPFTPFVLIGLIPKRRAELAKTIGEVVAHELLSVEELIDETVTDEDLREIKGYVKRKIKTVIDEKMSIVPFPFKAMIQGPIDQMIDEEVDQGLNEVIVNIKDIVQTRLNIEQLVEKNINALDLKELEQIILKVAKKELRHIEWLGFCLGGLIGLVQGVILMYL
;
A
#
# COMPACT_ATOMS: atom_id res chain seq x y z
N MET A 1 -56.06 -2.72 20.80
CA MET A 1 -54.62 -3.03 21.01
C MET A 1 -54.11 -2.04 22.03
N ASN A 2 -53.49 -2.46 23.14
CA ASN A 2 -53.00 -1.52 24.15
C ASN A 2 -51.98 -0.57 23.48
N HIS A 3 -52.14 0.76 23.60
CA HIS A 3 -51.26 1.74 22.95
C HIS A 3 -49.77 1.48 23.23
N LEU A 4 -49.47 1.02 24.44
CA LEU A 4 -48.15 0.54 24.84
C LEU A 4 -47.62 -0.60 23.94
N MET A 5 -48.46 -1.57 23.61
CA MET A 5 -48.10 -2.70 22.75
C MET A 5 -47.77 -2.23 21.32
N THR A 6 -48.53 -1.26 20.82
CA THR A 6 -48.29 -0.67 19.49
C THR A 6 -46.94 0.06 19.44
N ILE A 7 -46.61 0.87 20.45
CA ILE A 7 -45.33 1.59 20.52
C ILE A 7 -44.15 0.60 20.55
N VAL A 8 -44.25 -0.44 21.37
CA VAL A 8 -43.20 -1.47 21.48
C VAL A 8 -43.02 -2.20 20.15
N ILE A 9 -44.12 -2.61 19.49
CA ILE A 9 -44.06 -3.28 18.20
C ILE A 9 -43.41 -2.38 17.14
N LEU A 10 -43.84 -1.12 17.04
CA LEU A 10 -43.30 -0.18 16.04
C LEU A 10 -41.82 0.12 16.28
N THR A 11 -41.40 0.26 17.54
CA THR A 11 -40.00 0.43 17.93
C THR A 11 -39.16 -0.77 17.50
N ILE A 12 -39.60 -1.99 17.80
CA ILE A 12 -38.87 -3.21 17.44
C ILE A 12 -38.79 -3.39 15.92
N VAL A 13 -39.92 -3.20 15.23
CA VAL A 13 -39.99 -3.33 13.77
C VAL A 13 -39.10 -2.28 13.11
N GLY A 14 -39.14 -1.03 13.58
CA GLY A 14 -38.25 0.04 13.11
C GLY A 14 -36.78 -0.32 13.30
N ALA A 15 -36.41 -0.82 14.48
CA ALA A 15 -35.04 -1.23 14.77
C ALA A 15 -34.56 -2.38 13.87
N LEU A 16 -35.43 -3.38 13.64
CA LEU A 16 -35.14 -4.50 12.74
C LEU A 16 -34.99 -4.05 11.28
N ILE A 17 -35.89 -3.19 10.78
CA ILE A 17 -35.79 -2.65 9.42
C ILE A 17 -34.49 -1.85 9.27
N GLY A 18 -34.17 -0.98 10.22
CA GLY A 18 -32.94 -0.18 10.20
C GLY A 18 -31.69 -1.06 10.18
N TRP A 19 -31.66 -2.11 11.00
CA TRP A 19 -30.54 -3.06 11.04
C TRP A 19 -30.40 -3.85 9.74
N ILE A 20 -31.48 -4.47 9.27
CA ILE A 20 -31.49 -5.28 8.05
C ILE A 20 -31.10 -4.44 6.84
N THR A 21 -31.69 -3.25 6.71
CA THR A 21 -31.40 -2.35 5.57
C THR A 21 -29.93 -1.96 5.53
N ASN A 22 -29.32 -1.70 6.69
CA ASN A 22 -27.91 -1.33 6.73
C ASN A 22 -26.97 -2.49 6.37
N ILE A 23 -27.30 -3.72 6.80
CA ILE A 23 -26.58 -4.93 6.35
C ILE A 23 -26.64 -5.06 4.83
N PHE A 24 -27.82 -4.85 4.23
CA PHE A 24 -27.97 -4.89 2.77
C PHE A 24 -27.18 -3.78 2.08
N ALA A 25 -27.21 -2.56 2.59
CA ALA A 25 -26.47 -1.43 2.04
C ALA A 25 -24.96 -1.70 2.02
N ILE A 26 -24.42 -2.21 3.14
CA ILE A 26 -23.00 -2.59 3.23
C ILE A 26 -22.69 -3.67 2.21
N LYS A 27 -23.51 -4.72 2.11
CA LYS A 27 -23.33 -5.80 1.14
C LYS A 27 -23.35 -5.30 -0.31
N LEU A 28 -24.17 -4.28 -0.61
CA LEU A 28 -24.26 -3.66 -1.93
C LEU A 28 -23.05 -2.80 -2.29
N LEU A 29 -22.25 -2.34 -1.33
CA LEU A 29 -20.99 -1.66 -1.63
C LEU A 29 -19.98 -2.62 -2.30
N PHE A 30 -19.99 -3.89 -1.89
CA PHE A 30 -19.05 -4.91 -2.36
C PHE A 30 -19.60 -5.77 -3.50
N ARG A 31 -20.92 -6.02 -3.53
CA ARG A 31 -21.56 -6.90 -4.52
C ARG A 31 -22.71 -6.20 -5.25
N PRO A 32 -22.97 -6.51 -6.54
CA PRO A 32 -22.34 -7.57 -7.35
C PRO A 32 -20.98 -7.16 -7.93
N LEU A 33 -20.08 -8.14 -8.09
CA LEU A 33 -18.72 -7.95 -8.63
C LEU A 33 -18.72 -7.64 -10.13
N HIS A 34 -19.70 -8.18 -10.84
CA HIS A 34 -19.90 -7.95 -12.27
C HIS A 34 -21.17 -7.14 -12.48
N PRO A 35 -21.20 -6.26 -13.50
CA PRO A 35 -22.36 -5.44 -13.80
C PRO A 35 -23.55 -6.32 -14.18
N ILE A 36 -24.62 -6.24 -13.41
CA ILE A 36 -25.89 -6.90 -13.69
C ILE A 36 -26.83 -5.87 -14.33
N LYS A 37 -27.24 -6.11 -15.56
CA LYS A 37 -28.25 -5.28 -16.24
C LYS A 37 -29.63 -5.64 -15.72
N ILE A 38 -30.41 -4.66 -15.30
CA ILE A 38 -31.78 -4.89 -14.84
C ILE A 38 -32.69 -5.02 -16.08
N PRO A 39 -33.43 -6.14 -16.24
CA PRO A 39 -34.39 -6.30 -17.34
C PRO A 39 -35.36 -5.11 -17.39
N PHE A 40 -35.67 -4.62 -18.59
CA PHE A 40 -36.65 -3.53 -18.84
C PHE A 40 -36.27 -2.13 -18.31
N THR A 41 -35.04 -1.89 -17.85
CA THR A 41 -34.58 -0.55 -17.43
C THR A 41 -33.16 -0.23 -17.94
N PRO A 42 -32.75 1.06 -18.03
CA PRO A 42 -31.38 1.43 -18.39
C PRO A 42 -30.38 1.29 -17.22
N PHE A 43 -30.80 0.78 -16.07
CA PHE A 43 -29.97 0.72 -14.87
C PHE A 43 -29.08 -0.53 -14.85
N VAL A 44 -27.83 -0.33 -14.42
CA VAL A 44 -26.83 -1.38 -14.21
C VAL A 44 -26.50 -1.43 -12.72
N LEU A 45 -26.73 -2.58 -12.10
CA LEU A 45 -26.37 -2.81 -10.71
C LEU A 45 -24.93 -3.34 -10.64
N ILE A 46 -24.07 -2.62 -9.95
CA ILE A 46 -22.69 -2.99 -9.65
C ILE A 46 -22.34 -2.46 -8.27
N GLY A 47 -21.53 -3.22 -7.52
CA GLY A 47 -21.02 -2.75 -6.25
C GLY A 47 -20.19 -1.47 -6.42
N LEU A 48 -20.23 -0.57 -5.44
CA LEU A 48 -19.50 0.69 -5.51
C LEU A 48 -17.98 0.48 -5.58
N ILE A 49 -17.45 -0.47 -4.79
CA ILE A 49 -16.01 -0.78 -4.74
C ILE A 49 -15.53 -1.40 -6.06
N PRO A 50 -16.16 -2.47 -6.62
CA PRO A 50 -15.83 -2.96 -7.96
C PRO A 50 -15.87 -1.87 -9.04
N LYS A 51 -16.85 -0.97 -8.97
CA LYS A 51 -17.01 0.12 -9.94
C LYS A 51 -15.86 1.15 -9.89
N ARG A 52 -15.32 1.42 -8.71
CA ARG A 52 -14.25 2.42 -8.47
C ARG A 52 -12.86 1.80 -8.32
N ARG A 53 -12.68 0.54 -8.69
CA ARG A 53 -11.43 -0.18 -8.50
C ARG A 53 -10.20 0.56 -9.05
N ALA A 54 -10.26 1.04 -10.28
CA ALA A 54 -9.14 1.71 -10.92
C ALA A 54 -8.77 3.02 -10.20
N GLU A 55 -9.79 3.78 -9.77
CA GLU A 55 -9.62 4.99 -8.96
C GLU A 55 -8.94 4.65 -7.62
N LEU A 56 -9.41 3.61 -6.93
CA LEU A 56 -8.81 3.14 -5.68
C LEU A 56 -7.37 2.67 -5.86
N ALA A 57 -7.07 1.95 -6.95
CA ALA A 57 -5.71 1.48 -7.25
C ALA A 57 -4.74 2.66 -7.43
N LYS A 58 -5.17 3.69 -8.16
CA LYS A 58 -4.39 4.91 -8.35
C LYS A 58 -4.16 5.64 -7.03
N THR A 59 -5.22 5.93 -6.28
CA THR A 59 -5.11 6.66 -5.01
C THR A 59 -4.28 5.91 -3.97
N ILE A 60 -4.41 4.58 -3.88
CA ILE A 60 -3.56 3.79 -2.97
C ILE A 60 -2.11 3.82 -3.46
N GLY A 61 -1.87 3.73 -4.77
CA GLY A 61 -0.53 3.86 -5.35
C GLY A 61 0.14 5.19 -4.98
N GLU A 62 -0.59 6.30 -5.13
CA GLU A 62 -0.12 7.65 -4.77
C GLU A 62 0.24 7.73 -3.28
N VAL A 63 -0.64 7.27 -2.39
CA VAL A 63 -0.41 7.30 -0.94
C VAL A 63 0.79 6.42 -0.55
N VAL A 64 0.90 5.21 -1.10
CA VAL A 64 2.03 4.32 -0.77
C VAL A 64 3.36 4.91 -1.25
N ALA A 65 3.39 5.48 -2.45
CA ALA A 65 4.59 6.07 -3.03
C ALA A 65 5.05 7.34 -2.31
N HIS A 66 4.12 8.18 -1.85
CA HIS A 66 4.45 9.47 -1.25
C HIS A 66 4.53 9.46 0.27
N GLU A 67 3.78 8.60 0.96
CA GLU A 67 3.68 8.62 2.43
C GLU A 67 4.29 7.40 3.13
N LEU A 68 4.47 6.26 2.44
CA LEU A 68 4.87 5.00 3.09
C LEU A 68 6.21 4.43 2.63
N LEU A 69 6.57 4.61 1.35
CA LEU A 69 7.77 4.04 0.75
C LEU A 69 8.48 5.07 -0.13
N SER A 70 9.25 5.94 0.50
CA SER A 70 10.19 6.83 -0.20
C SER A 70 11.34 6.01 -0.78
N VAL A 71 11.59 6.13 -2.08
CA VAL A 71 12.65 5.36 -2.78
C VAL A 71 14.02 5.74 -2.23
N GLU A 72 14.19 7.01 -1.87
CA GLU A 72 15.39 7.56 -1.27
C GLU A 72 15.68 6.91 0.08
N GLU A 73 14.68 6.87 0.96
CA GLU A 73 14.80 6.25 2.28
C GLU A 73 15.08 4.74 2.17
N LEU A 74 14.45 4.06 1.20
CA LEU A 74 14.72 2.64 0.97
C LEU A 74 16.16 2.38 0.55
N ILE A 75 16.75 3.23 -0.29
CA ILE A 75 18.16 3.04 -0.71
C ILE A 75 19.10 3.35 0.45
N ASP A 76 18.83 4.40 1.23
CA ASP A 76 19.66 4.77 2.38
C ASP A 76 19.62 3.71 3.51
N GLU A 77 18.45 3.09 3.73
CA GLU A 77 18.31 2.01 4.72
C GLU A 77 18.88 0.68 4.20
N THR A 78 18.84 0.42 2.89
CA THR A 78 19.32 -0.84 2.29
C THR A 78 20.84 -0.84 2.08
N VAL A 79 21.43 0.32 1.78
CA VAL A 79 22.87 0.46 1.52
C VAL A 79 23.48 1.28 2.65
N THR A 80 24.03 0.58 3.64
CA THR A 80 24.62 1.23 4.80
C THR A 80 26.07 1.65 4.54
N ASP A 81 26.57 2.62 5.30
CA ASP A 81 28.00 2.98 5.27
C ASP A 81 28.93 1.80 5.56
N GLU A 82 28.46 0.78 6.28
CA GLU A 82 29.22 -0.44 6.55
C GLU A 82 29.37 -1.32 5.31
N ASP A 83 28.28 -1.54 4.57
CA ASP A 83 28.31 -2.26 3.29
C ASP A 83 29.25 -1.57 2.30
N LEU A 84 29.20 -0.24 2.26
CA LEU A 84 30.09 0.56 1.41
C LEU A 84 31.55 0.40 1.79
N ARG A 85 31.88 0.35 3.09
CA ARG A 85 33.24 0.09 3.55
C ARG A 85 33.69 -1.32 3.20
N GLU A 86 32.82 -2.31 3.30
CA GLU A 86 33.14 -3.69 2.95
C GLU A 86 33.41 -3.83 1.45
N ILE A 87 32.54 -3.25 0.60
CA ILE A 87 32.70 -3.22 -0.85
C ILE A 87 33.99 -2.48 -1.24
N LYS A 88 34.25 -1.30 -0.67
CA LYS A 88 35.52 -0.56 -0.85
C LYS A 88 36.72 -1.43 -0.51
N GLY A 89 36.70 -2.06 0.67
CA GLY A 89 37.78 -2.95 1.11
C GLY A 89 37.98 -4.15 0.17
N TYR A 90 36.89 -4.76 -0.31
CA TYR A 90 36.95 -5.87 -1.26
C TYR A 90 37.56 -5.44 -2.59
N VAL A 91 37.09 -4.33 -3.17
CA VAL A 91 37.59 -3.80 -4.44
C VAL A 91 39.06 -3.41 -4.33
N LYS A 92 39.45 -2.68 -3.27
CA LYS A 92 40.86 -2.30 -3.00
C LYS A 92 41.76 -3.54 -2.92
N ARG A 93 41.38 -4.54 -2.12
CA ARG A 93 42.15 -5.80 -2.02
C ARG A 93 42.24 -6.50 -3.38
N LYS A 94 41.13 -6.60 -4.12
CA LYS A 94 41.10 -7.29 -5.40
C LYS A 94 42.01 -6.61 -6.42
N ILE A 95 42.01 -5.28 -6.48
CA ILE A 95 42.90 -4.50 -7.35
C ILE A 95 44.37 -4.71 -6.96
N LYS A 96 44.71 -4.63 -5.66
CA LYS A 96 46.08 -4.89 -5.17
C LYS A 96 46.57 -6.28 -5.55
N THR A 97 45.74 -7.31 -5.36
CA THR A 97 46.08 -8.69 -5.75
C THR A 97 46.34 -8.80 -7.26
N VAL A 98 45.47 -8.20 -8.10
CA VAL A 98 45.65 -8.23 -9.57
C VAL A 98 46.92 -7.51 -9.99
N ILE A 99 47.24 -6.39 -9.36
CA ILE A 99 48.48 -5.64 -9.61
C ILE A 99 49.68 -6.48 -9.18
N ASP A 100 49.69 -7.06 -7.97
CA ASP A 100 50.79 -7.89 -7.49
C ASP A 100 51.04 -9.12 -8.36
N GLU A 101 49.98 -9.79 -8.81
CA GLU A 101 50.06 -10.92 -9.74
C GLU A 101 50.67 -10.49 -11.08
N LYS A 102 50.17 -9.41 -11.68
CA LYS A 102 50.68 -8.92 -12.98
C LYS A 102 52.07 -8.29 -12.90
N MET A 103 52.43 -7.72 -11.76
CA MET A 103 53.74 -7.09 -11.50
C MET A 103 54.80 -8.09 -11.02
N SER A 104 54.49 -9.39 -10.96
CA SER A 104 55.45 -10.44 -10.60
C SER A 104 56.65 -10.54 -11.56
N ILE A 105 56.53 -9.97 -12.76
CA ILE A 105 57.59 -9.90 -13.79
C ILE A 105 58.52 -8.68 -13.57
N VAL A 106 58.12 -7.71 -12.74
CA VAL A 106 58.87 -6.46 -12.53
C VAL A 106 59.94 -6.65 -11.44
N PRO A 107 61.20 -6.22 -11.68
CA PRO A 107 62.27 -6.35 -10.69
C PRO A 107 61.97 -5.57 -9.39
N PHE A 108 62.35 -6.15 -8.25
CA PHE A 108 62.12 -5.63 -6.89
C PHE A 108 62.39 -4.12 -6.68
N PRO A 109 63.51 -3.53 -7.14
CA PRO A 109 63.78 -2.10 -6.89
C PRO A 109 62.77 -1.18 -7.57
N PHE A 110 62.27 -1.56 -8.75
CA PHE A 110 61.22 -0.80 -9.43
C PHE A 110 59.87 -0.99 -8.75
N LYS A 111 59.55 -2.22 -8.29
CA LYS A 111 58.30 -2.50 -7.55
C LYS A 111 58.21 -1.68 -6.26
N ALA A 112 59.28 -1.65 -5.46
CA ALA A 112 59.31 -0.88 -4.21
C ALA A 112 59.14 0.64 -4.43
N MET A 113 59.62 1.16 -5.56
CA MET A 113 59.54 2.58 -5.89
C MET A 113 58.11 3.05 -6.25
N ILE A 114 57.29 2.15 -6.81
CA ILE A 114 55.94 2.48 -7.29
C ILE A 114 54.82 1.97 -6.37
N GLN A 115 55.13 1.10 -5.39
CA GLN A 115 54.13 0.49 -4.52
C GLN A 115 53.34 1.51 -3.68
N GLY A 116 54.02 2.49 -3.07
CA GLY A 116 53.37 3.56 -2.31
C GLY A 116 52.46 4.47 -3.17
N PRO A 117 52.97 5.02 -4.30
CA PRO A 117 52.15 5.80 -5.23
C PRO A 117 50.94 5.04 -5.78
N ILE A 118 51.11 3.75 -6.11
CA ILE A 118 50.01 2.90 -6.59
C ILE A 118 48.98 2.66 -5.49
N ASP A 119 49.41 2.37 -4.27
CA ASP A 119 48.50 2.15 -3.14
C ASP A 119 47.65 3.39 -2.85
N GLN A 120 48.25 4.59 -2.87
CA GLN A 120 47.53 5.85 -2.71
C GLN A 120 46.55 6.11 -3.86
N MET A 121 46.96 5.88 -5.11
CA MET A 121 46.08 6.01 -6.28
C MET A 121 44.88 5.05 -6.21
N ILE A 122 45.10 3.80 -5.78
CA ILE A 122 44.00 2.83 -5.60
C ILE A 122 43.06 3.31 -4.51
N ASP A 123 43.58 3.80 -3.38
CA ASP A 123 42.75 4.26 -2.29
C ASP A 123 41.86 5.44 -2.72
N GLU A 124 42.44 6.45 -3.37
CA GLU A 124 41.70 7.63 -3.84
C GLU A 124 40.69 7.28 -4.93
N GLU A 125 41.09 6.52 -5.96
CA GLU A 125 40.21 6.25 -7.10
C GLU A 125 39.09 5.25 -6.77
N VAL A 126 39.35 4.27 -5.91
CA VAL A 126 38.29 3.35 -5.47
C VAL A 126 37.29 4.08 -4.58
N ASP A 127 37.76 4.98 -3.70
CA ASP A 127 36.86 5.73 -2.82
C ASP A 127 36.01 6.73 -3.61
N GLN A 128 36.58 7.45 -4.58
CA GLN A 128 35.83 8.35 -5.46
C GLN A 128 34.90 7.59 -6.40
N GLY A 129 35.41 6.58 -7.11
CA GLY A 129 34.64 5.82 -8.10
C GLY A 129 33.43 5.09 -7.47
N LEU A 130 33.60 4.48 -6.30
CA LEU A 130 32.47 3.83 -5.62
C LEU A 130 31.44 4.83 -5.10
N ASN A 131 31.87 5.98 -4.58
CA ASN A 131 30.95 7.05 -4.19
C ASN A 131 30.11 7.53 -5.38
N GLU A 132 30.75 7.74 -6.54
CA GLU A 132 30.07 8.15 -7.77
C GLU A 132 29.09 7.08 -8.28
N VAL A 133 29.46 5.80 -8.22
CA VAL A 133 28.58 4.68 -8.57
C VAL A 133 27.32 4.67 -7.70
N ILE A 134 27.44 4.93 -6.39
CA ILE A 134 26.29 4.94 -5.47
C ILE A 134 25.35 6.10 -5.79
N VAL A 135 25.90 7.29 -6.03
CA VAL A 135 25.11 8.46 -6.42
C VAL A 135 24.38 8.20 -7.74
N ASN A 136 25.06 7.61 -8.72
CA ASN A 136 24.45 7.26 -10.01
C ASN A 136 23.39 6.16 -9.87
N ILE A 137 23.59 5.16 -9.01
CA ILE A 137 22.59 4.13 -8.74
C ILE A 137 21.35 4.76 -8.10
N LYS A 138 21.52 5.67 -7.14
CA LYS A 138 20.40 6.40 -6.52
C LYS A 138 19.56 7.12 -7.57
N ASP A 139 20.20 7.89 -8.44
CA ASP A 139 19.54 8.63 -9.52
C ASP A 139 18.83 7.71 -10.53
N ILE A 140 19.46 6.59 -10.92
CA ILE A 140 18.86 5.58 -11.79
C ILE A 140 17.61 4.97 -11.15
N VAL A 141 17.70 4.61 -9.87
CA VAL A 141 16.60 3.97 -9.15
C VAL A 141 15.44 4.94 -8.97
N GLN A 142 15.70 6.20 -8.59
CA GLN A 142 14.69 7.26 -8.50
C GLN A 142 14.01 7.51 -9.85
N THR A 143 14.76 7.54 -10.96
CA THR A 143 14.22 7.83 -12.29
C THR A 143 13.44 6.66 -12.88
N ARG A 144 13.82 5.41 -12.55
CA ARG A 144 13.23 4.20 -13.15
C ARG A 144 12.17 3.54 -12.29
N LEU A 145 12.23 3.67 -10.96
CA LEU A 145 11.22 3.10 -10.07
C LEU A 145 10.11 4.11 -9.81
N ASN A 146 8.97 3.86 -10.44
CA ASN A 146 7.73 4.54 -10.09
C ASN A 146 6.90 3.62 -9.19
N ILE A 147 7.01 3.81 -7.86
CA ILE A 147 6.30 3.00 -6.85
C ILE A 147 4.78 3.14 -7.02
N GLU A 148 4.29 4.33 -7.36
CA GLU A 148 2.86 4.58 -7.60
C GLU A 148 2.33 3.64 -8.70
N GLN A 149 2.98 3.62 -9.86
CA GLN A 149 2.60 2.75 -10.98
C GLN A 149 2.77 1.26 -10.65
N LEU A 150 3.80 0.90 -9.88
CA LEU A 150 4.03 -0.48 -9.47
C LEU A 150 2.90 -0.97 -8.55
N VAL A 151 2.52 -0.17 -7.56
CA VAL A 151 1.44 -0.48 -6.62
C VAL A 151 0.10 -0.47 -7.34
N GLU A 152 -0.18 0.52 -8.19
CA GLU A 152 -1.38 0.58 -9.01
C GLU A 152 -1.52 -0.69 -9.87
N LYS A 153 -0.45 -1.10 -10.57
CA LYS A 153 -0.43 -2.31 -11.39
C LYS A 153 -0.68 -3.56 -10.54
N ASN A 154 -0.09 -3.65 -9.35
CA ASN A 154 -0.31 -4.77 -8.44
C ASN A 154 -1.76 -4.84 -7.95
N ILE A 155 -2.36 -3.70 -7.57
CA ILE A 155 -3.77 -3.65 -7.15
C ILE A 155 -4.71 -3.97 -8.32
N ASN A 156 -4.37 -3.52 -9.54
CA ASN A 156 -5.11 -3.84 -10.76
C ASN A 156 -4.89 -5.30 -11.24
N ALA A 157 -3.88 -5.99 -10.73
CA ALA A 157 -3.65 -7.42 -10.98
C ALA A 157 -4.42 -8.33 -10.01
N LEU A 158 -4.75 -7.85 -8.81
CA LEU A 158 -5.57 -8.60 -7.84
C LEU A 158 -6.92 -8.99 -8.44
N ASP A 159 -7.54 -10.07 -7.98
CA ASP A 159 -8.93 -10.31 -8.32
C ASP A 159 -9.86 -9.38 -7.50
N LEU A 160 -11.10 -9.20 -7.94
CA LEU A 160 -12.06 -8.36 -7.20
C LEU A 160 -12.37 -8.90 -5.80
N LYS A 161 -12.18 -10.19 -5.55
CA LYS A 161 -12.45 -10.83 -4.26
C LYS A 161 -11.33 -10.58 -3.26
N GLU A 162 -10.08 -10.55 -3.70
CA GLU A 162 -8.90 -10.24 -2.90
C GLU A 162 -8.98 -8.80 -2.41
N LEU A 163 -9.32 -7.85 -3.30
CA LEU A 163 -9.54 -6.46 -2.91
C LEU A 163 -10.69 -6.34 -1.90
N GLU A 164 -11.81 -7.04 -2.13
CA GLU A 164 -12.92 -7.13 -1.16
C GLU A 164 -12.44 -7.65 0.20
N GLN A 165 -11.64 -8.73 0.23
CA GLN A 165 -11.12 -9.31 1.45
C GLN A 165 -10.20 -8.36 2.21
N ILE A 166 -9.30 -7.65 1.52
CA ILE A 166 -8.41 -6.66 2.15
C ILE A 166 -9.24 -5.55 2.79
N ILE A 167 -10.17 -4.96 2.05
CA ILE A 167 -11.00 -3.86 2.55
C ILE A 167 -11.88 -4.32 3.71
N LEU A 168 -12.54 -5.48 3.58
CA LEU A 168 -13.37 -6.02 4.66
C LEU A 168 -12.56 -6.35 5.90
N LYS A 169 -11.33 -6.86 5.77
CA LYS A 169 -10.48 -7.18 6.92
C LYS A 169 -10.20 -5.93 7.77
N VAL A 170 -10.00 -4.78 7.13
CA VAL A 170 -9.75 -3.50 7.81
C VAL A 170 -11.06 -2.86 8.29
N ALA A 171 -12.08 -2.82 7.44
CA ALA A 171 -13.31 -2.05 7.69
C ALA A 171 -14.38 -2.81 8.49
N LYS A 172 -14.28 -4.14 8.70
CA LYS A 172 -15.33 -4.97 9.32
C LYS A 172 -15.81 -4.42 10.67
N LYS A 173 -14.90 -3.91 11.49
CA LYS A 173 -15.26 -3.33 12.79
C LYS A 173 -16.10 -2.07 12.61
N GLU A 174 -15.69 -1.18 11.70
CA GLU A 174 -16.39 0.07 11.42
C GLU A 174 -17.75 -0.15 10.79
N LEU A 175 -17.86 -1.06 9.82
CA LEU A 175 -19.13 -1.43 9.20
C LEU A 175 -20.16 -1.93 10.22
N ARG A 176 -19.72 -2.68 11.24
CA ARG A 176 -20.59 -3.13 12.34
C ARG A 176 -21.12 -1.99 13.20
N HIS A 177 -20.37 -0.90 13.39
CA HIS A 177 -20.91 0.28 14.08
C HIS A 177 -22.06 0.91 13.30
N ILE A 178 -21.97 0.95 11.97
CA ILE A 178 -23.04 1.47 11.12
C ILE A 178 -24.30 0.59 11.24
N GLU A 179 -24.15 -0.74 11.32
CA GLU A 179 -25.28 -1.66 11.55
C GLU A 179 -25.98 -1.40 12.88
N TRP A 180 -25.21 -1.19 13.96
CA TRP A 180 -25.75 -0.83 15.27
C TRP A 180 -26.43 0.53 15.27
N LEU A 181 -25.85 1.53 14.60
CA LEU A 181 -26.49 2.83 14.42
C LEU A 181 -27.81 2.70 13.67
N GLY A 182 -27.87 1.88 12.62
CA GLY A 182 -29.10 1.57 11.90
C GLY A 182 -30.17 0.96 12.80
N PHE A 183 -29.79 0.01 13.66
CA PHE A 183 -30.70 -0.57 14.66
C PHE A 183 -31.24 0.50 15.64
N CYS A 184 -30.35 1.30 16.22
CA CYS A 184 -30.73 2.33 17.20
C CYS A 184 -31.60 3.43 16.57
N LEU A 185 -31.23 3.93 15.40
CA LEU A 185 -31.99 4.95 14.68
C LEU A 185 -33.35 4.42 14.21
N GLY A 186 -33.39 3.20 13.68
CA GLY A 186 -34.63 2.54 13.32
C GLY A 186 -35.56 2.39 14.51
N GLY A 187 -35.02 2.02 15.67
CA GLY A 187 -35.76 1.95 16.93
C GLY A 187 -36.30 3.31 17.37
N LEU A 188 -35.46 4.35 17.31
CA LEU A 188 -35.87 5.71 17.64
C LEU A 188 -37.00 6.20 16.71
N ILE A 189 -36.90 5.96 15.40
CA ILE A 189 -37.94 6.31 14.43
C ILE A 189 -39.24 5.55 14.74
N GLY A 190 -39.16 4.24 15.00
CA GLY A 190 -40.32 3.43 15.36
C GLY A 190 -40.98 3.86 16.67
N LEU A 191 -40.18 4.30 17.65
CA LEU A 191 -40.66 4.87 18.91
C LEU A 191 -41.41 6.18 18.67
N VAL A 192 -40.79 7.11 17.93
CA VAL A 192 -41.39 8.40 17.59
C VAL A 192 -42.69 8.20 16.80
N GLN A 193 -42.69 7.30 15.81
CA GLN A 193 -43.88 6.94 15.04
C GLN A 193 -44.98 6.36 15.92
N GLY A 194 -44.63 5.47 16.87
CA GLY A 194 -45.59 4.90 17.81
C GLY A 194 -46.19 5.93 18.76
N VAL A 195 -45.40 6.89 19.24
CA VAL A 195 -45.88 8.00 20.07
C VAL A 195 -46.81 8.91 19.27
N ILE A 196 -46.44 9.29 18.05
CA ILE A 196 -47.29 10.13 17.18
C ILE A 196 -48.64 9.46 16.91
N LEU A 197 -48.64 8.16 16.62
CA LEU A 197 -49.85 7.38 16.36
C LEU A 197 -50.78 7.28 17.59
N MET A 198 -50.32 7.59 18.80
CA MET A 198 -51.17 7.64 19.99
C MET A 198 -52.04 8.91 20.02
N TYR A 199 -51.56 10.00 19.40
CA TYR A 199 -52.24 11.30 19.39
C TYR A 199 -53.07 11.56 18.12
N LEU A 200 -53.01 10.64 17.16
CA LEU A 200 -53.78 10.67 15.91
C LEU A 200 -55.00 9.75 16.02
#